data_AF-A0AA47MLX3-F1
#
_entry.id   AF-A0AA47MLX3-F1
#
_cell.length_a   1.000
_cell.length_b   1.000
_cell.length_c   1.000
_cell.angle_alpha   90.00
_cell.angle_beta   90.00
_cell.angle_gamma   90.00
#
_symmetry.space_group_name_H-M   'P 1'
#
loop_
_entity.id
_entity.type
_entity.pdbx_description
1 polymer ?
#
loop_
_entity_poly.entity_id
_entity_poly.type
_entity_poly.pdbx_seq_one_letter_code
_entity_poly.pdbx_strand_id
1 'polypeptide(L)'
;MQAIRLFFQISPPSDFDFTRPEEWPLWMCRFKRFRQVSGLDKQSQEKQVNTLLYTMGPEAKSIIRCRDIMAAQLKDYDTVKTQLSNHFVPWRNLIFECARFHKRVQERGESIDSFIIYELIEHCEYGANGWDESEIPNSNFKAMWVVWQELTQ
;
A
#
# COMPACT_ATOMS: atom_id res chain seq x y z
N MET A 1 -34.30 -12.17 23.65
CA MET A 1 -32.82 -12.26 23.66
C MET A 1 -32.28 -10.95 23.11
N GLN A 2 -31.65 -10.11 23.95
CA GLN A 2 -30.97 -8.91 23.46
C GLN A 2 -29.60 -9.31 22.93
N ALA A 3 -29.33 -9.02 21.66
CA ALA A 3 -28.01 -9.20 21.07
C ALA A 3 -27.03 -8.22 21.75
N ILE A 4 -26.01 -8.75 22.41
CA ILE A 4 -24.91 -7.96 22.95
C ILE A 4 -24.16 -7.38 21.75
N ARG A 5 -24.39 -6.10 21.45
CA ARG A 5 -23.53 -5.34 20.53
C ARG A 5 -22.19 -5.14 21.25
N LEU A 6 -21.20 -5.96 20.92
CA LEU A 6 -19.81 -5.70 21.27
C LEU A 6 -19.35 -4.46 20.50
N PHE A 7 -19.26 -3.32 21.19
CA PHE A 7 -18.62 -2.14 20.65
C PHE A 7 -17.11 -2.32 20.82
N PHE A 8 -16.45 -2.93 19.83
CA PHE A 8 -15.00 -2.88 19.75
C PHE A 8 -14.60 -1.45 19.37
N GLN A 9 -13.99 -0.74 20.33
CA GLN A 9 -13.46 0.60 20.09
C GLN A 9 -12.16 0.45 19.30
N ILE A 10 -12.25 0.62 17.98
CA ILE A 10 -11.11 0.48 17.07
C ILE A 10 -10.34 1.80 17.06
N SER A 11 -9.08 1.76 17.47
CA SER A 11 -8.19 2.92 17.36
C SER A 11 -7.79 3.15 15.90
N PRO A 12 -7.64 4.42 15.48
CA PRO A 12 -7.05 4.72 14.18
C PRO A 12 -5.62 4.15 14.09
N PRO A 13 -5.14 3.87 12.87
CA PRO A 13 -3.75 3.50 12.67
C PRO A 13 -2.82 4.62 13.16
N SER A 14 -1.63 4.23 13.61
CA SER A 14 -0.37 4.83 13.18
C SER A 14 -0.42 6.13 12.39
N ASP A 15 0.08 7.27 12.88
CA ASP A 15 0.42 8.39 11.97
C ASP A 15 1.34 7.89 10.84
N PHE A 16 1.22 8.49 9.66
CA PHE A 16 2.05 8.11 8.52
C PHE A 16 3.44 8.73 8.66
N ASP A 17 4.49 7.90 8.51
CA ASP A 17 5.87 8.40 8.53
C ASP A 17 6.25 8.98 7.15
N PHE A 18 6.20 10.30 7.04
CA PHE A 18 6.55 11.02 5.80
C PHE A 18 8.04 10.91 5.44
N THR A 19 8.91 10.45 6.35
CA THR A 19 10.32 10.18 6.03
C THR A 19 10.50 8.86 5.27
N ARG A 20 9.46 8.00 5.26
CA ARG A 20 9.46 6.66 4.66
C ARG A 20 8.31 6.51 3.66
N PRO A 21 8.34 7.26 2.54
CA PRO A 21 7.26 7.27 1.55
C PRO A 21 6.98 5.88 0.93
N GLU A 22 7.96 4.97 0.96
CA GLU A 22 7.81 3.58 0.53
C GLU A 22 6.79 2.78 1.34
N GLU A 23 6.51 3.17 2.60
CA GLU A 23 5.51 2.51 3.45
C GLU A 23 4.07 2.90 3.12
N TRP A 24 3.86 3.87 2.21
CA TRP A 24 2.55 4.35 1.81
C TRP A 24 1.54 3.23 1.47
N PRO A 25 1.87 2.19 0.68
CA PRO A 25 0.92 1.13 0.34
C PRO A 25 0.47 0.33 1.56
N LEU A 26 1.41 -0.01 2.44
CA LEU A 26 1.15 -0.75 3.66
C LEU A 26 0.29 0.07 4.62
N TRP A 27 0.64 1.35 4.79
CA TRP A 27 -0.12 2.28 5.62
C TRP A 27 -1.55 2.49 5.09
N MET A 28 -1.72 2.69 3.78
CA MET A 28 -3.04 2.79 3.16
C MET A 28 -3.87 1.51 3.29
N CYS A 29 -3.23 0.34 3.27
CA CYS A 29 -3.91 -0.93 3.52
C CYS A 29 -4.44 -1.02 4.96
N ARG A 30 -3.63 -0.58 5.94
CA ARG A 30 -4.05 -0.47 7.34
C ARG A 30 -5.22 0.52 7.51
N PHE A 31 -5.13 1.69 6.89
CA PHE A 31 -6.21 2.69 6.91
C PHE A 31 -7.49 2.16 6.24
N LYS A 32 -7.39 1.44 5.12
CA LYS A 32 -8.55 0.82 4.46
C LYS A 32 -9.26 -0.18 5.39
N ARG A 33 -8.50 -1.01 6.11
CA ARG A 33 -9.07 -1.93 7.11
C ARG A 33 -9.78 -1.14 8.21
N PHE A 34 -9.11 -0.15 8.80
CA PHE A 34 -9.71 0.76 9.78
C PHE A 34 -11.02 1.37 9.28
N ARG A 35 -11.03 1.89 8.04
CA ARG A 35 -12.20 2.49 7.40
C ARG A 35 -13.38 1.52 7.33
N GLN A 36 -13.13 0.25 7.02
CA GLN A 36 -14.16 -0.80 6.95
C GLN A 36 -14.66 -1.21 8.33
N VAL A 37 -13.75 -1.48 9.28
CA VAL A 37 -14.13 -2.02 10.58
C VAL A 37 -14.76 -0.97 11.50
N SER A 38 -14.40 0.30 11.36
CA SER A 38 -15.00 1.42 12.10
C SER A 38 -16.36 1.85 11.54
N GLY A 39 -16.77 1.35 10.38
CA GLY A 39 -17.95 1.83 9.66
C GLY A 39 -17.79 3.23 9.06
N LEU A 40 -16.56 3.74 8.98
CA LEU A 40 -16.24 5.03 8.36
C LEU A 40 -16.58 5.04 6.87
N ASP A 41 -16.48 3.88 6.20
CA ASP A 41 -16.89 3.68 4.81
C ASP A 41 -18.35 4.07 4.51
N LYS A 42 -19.22 4.00 5.52
CA LYS A 42 -20.65 4.35 5.43
C LYS A 42 -20.95 5.80 5.80
N GLN A 43 -19.95 6.55 6.26
CA GLN A 43 -20.11 7.96 6.62
C GLN A 43 -20.01 8.84 5.37
N SER A 44 -20.32 10.14 5.51
CA SER A 44 -20.16 11.11 4.41
C SER A 44 -18.72 11.12 3.89
N GLN A 45 -18.56 11.30 2.58
CA GLN A 45 -17.24 11.35 1.92
C GLN A 45 -16.32 12.39 2.59
N GLU A 46 -16.86 13.55 2.94
CA GLU A 46 -16.15 14.59 3.69
C GLU A 46 -15.61 14.09 5.03
N LYS A 47 -16.38 13.32 5.79
CA LYS A 47 -15.93 12.74 7.06
C LYS A 47 -14.83 11.70 6.85
N GLN A 48 -14.91 10.92 5.76
CA GLN A 48 -13.87 9.97 5.38
C GLN A 48 -12.55 10.69 5.04
N VAL A 49 -12.61 11.73 4.23
CA VAL A 49 -11.45 12.56 3.88
C VAL A 49 -10.86 13.21 5.12
N ASN A 50 -11.68 13.87 5.95
CA ASN A 50 -11.21 14.52 7.17
C ASN A 50 -10.55 13.52 8.13
N THR A 51 -11.11 12.32 8.25
CA THR A 51 -10.51 11.26 9.08
C THR A 51 -9.18 10.79 8.51
N LEU A 52 -9.09 10.57 7.19
CA LEU A 52 -7.83 10.21 6.53
C LEU A 52 -6.74 11.24 6.81
N LEU A 53 -7.02 12.53 6.59
CA LEU A 53 -6.05 13.61 6.79
C LEU A 53 -5.69 13.80 8.26
N TYR A 54 -6.65 13.59 9.16
CA TYR A 54 -6.39 13.63 10.59
C TYR A 54 -5.45 12.50 11.02
N THR A 55 -5.69 11.26 10.55
CA THR A 55 -4.84 10.11 10.86
C THR A 55 -3.49 10.12 10.16
N MET A 56 -3.34 10.86 9.06
CA MET A 56 -2.04 10.98 8.40
C MET A 56 -1.09 11.90 9.17
N GLY A 57 -1.60 12.89 9.90
CA GLY A 57 -0.79 13.88 10.60
C GLY A 57 -0.74 15.26 9.91
N PRO A 58 -0.05 16.24 10.53
CA PRO A 58 -0.07 17.64 10.10
C PRO A 58 0.53 17.88 8.71
N GLU A 59 1.47 17.06 8.26
CA GLU A 59 2.15 17.16 6.97
C GLU A 59 1.20 16.87 5.79
N ALA A 60 0.13 16.09 6.02
CA ALA A 60 -0.88 15.81 4.99
C ALA A 60 -1.55 17.08 4.45
N LYS A 61 -1.80 18.06 5.34
CA LYS A 61 -2.37 19.36 4.95
C LYS A 61 -1.40 20.18 4.08
N SER A 62 -0.11 20.08 4.33
CA SER A 62 0.92 20.75 3.54
C SER A 62 1.01 20.17 2.13
N ILE A 63 0.88 18.84 1.97
CA ILE A 63 0.86 18.17 0.66
C ILE A 63 -0.37 18.58 -0.15
N ILE A 64 -1.54 18.62 0.47
CA ILE A 64 -2.78 19.07 -0.19
C ILE A 64 -2.66 20.51 -0.67
N ARG A 65 -2.13 21.40 0.19
CA ARG A 65 -1.91 22.81 -0.16
C ARG A 65 -0.92 22.96 -1.30
N CYS A 66 0.15 22.16 -1.32
CA CYS A 66 1.16 22.18 -2.39
C CYS A 66 0.61 21.67 -3.74
N ARG A 67 -0.45 20.86 -3.72
CA ARG A 67 -1.07 20.26 -4.92
C ARG A 67 -2.23 21.08 -5.49
N ASP A 68 -2.52 22.25 -4.92
CA ASP A 68 -3.64 23.12 -5.31
C ASP A 68 -4.98 22.37 -5.42
N ILE A 69 -5.21 21.37 -4.55
CA ILE A 69 -6.45 20.59 -4.56
C ILE A 69 -7.60 21.53 -4.20
N MET A 70 -8.52 21.73 -5.14
CA MET A 70 -9.68 22.58 -4.93
C MET A 70 -10.52 22.05 -3.77
N ALA A 71 -11.12 22.95 -2.98
CA ALA A 71 -12.00 22.57 -1.86
C ALA A 71 -13.17 21.65 -2.29
N ALA A 72 -13.58 21.70 -3.56
CA ALA A 72 -14.58 20.79 -4.12
C ALA A 72 -14.06 19.34 -4.28
N GLN A 73 -12.78 19.17 -4.60
CA GLN A 73 -12.13 17.86 -4.76
C GLN A 73 -11.79 17.21 -3.41
N LEU A 74 -11.68 18.01 -2.34
CA LEU A 74 -11.54 17.53 -0.95
C LEU A 74 -12.82 16.88 -0.38
N LYS A 75 -13.90 16.85 -1.16
CA LYS A 75 -15.16 16.19 -0.75
C LYS A 75 -15.27 14.76 -1.24
N ASP A 76 -14.38 14.31 -2.11
CA ASP A 76 -14.40 12.96 -2.67
C ASP A 76 -13.20 12.15 -2.19
N TYR A 77 -13.46 11.04 -1.49
CA TYR A 77 -12.42 10.21 -0.89
C TYR A 77 -11.47 9.60 -1.94
N ASP A 78 -12.03 9.08 -3.03
CA ASP A 78 -11.23 8.38 -4.04
C ASP A 78 -10.33 9.34 -4.82
N THR A 79 -10.80 10.55 -5.10
CA THR A 79 -9.99 11.64 -5.67
C THR A 79 -8.83 12.00 -4.75
N VAL A 80 -9.09 12.24 -3.46
CA VAL A 80 -8.03 12.60 -2.48
C VAL A 80 -7.03 11.47 -2.32
N LYS A 81 -7.49 10.23 -2.17
CA LYS A 81 -6.64 9.04 -2.07
C LYS A 81 -5.74 8.89 -3.29
N THR A 82 -6.27 9.10 -4.49
CA THR A 82 -5.52 8.99 -5.75
C THR A 82 -4.45 10.07 -5.84
N GLN A 83 -4.78 11.32 -5.49
CA GLN A 83 -3.82 12.43 -5.49
C GLN A 83 -2.68 12.22 -4.48
N LEU A 84 -3.01 11.75 -3.27
CA LEU A 84 -2.01 11.37 -2.27
C LEU A 84 -1.15 10.21 -2.77
N SER A 85 -1.76 9.19 -3.37
CA SER A 85 -1.01 8.07 -3.95
C SER A 85 -0.07 8.54 -5.05
N ASN A 86 -0.49 9.42 -5.95
CA ASN A 86 0.37 10.00 -6.99
C ASN A 86 1.52 10.85 -6.43
N HIS A 87 1.42 11.35 -5.20
CA HIS A 87 2.53 12.02 -4.53
C HIS A 87 3.60 11.03 -4.03
N PHE A 88 3.19 9.86 -3.55
CA PHE A 88 4.10 8.85 -3.00
C PHE A 88 4.51 7.76 -4.01
N VAL A 89 3.75 7.55 -5.10
CA VAL A 89 4.05 6.58 -6.18
C VAL A 89 5.40 6.83 -6.88
N PRO A 90 5.84 8.08 -7.16
CA PRO A 90 7.16 8.32 -7.74
C PRO A 90 8.32 7.80 -6.87
N TRP A 91 8.08 7.54 -5.59
CA TRP A 91 9.07 7.03 -4.65
C TRP A 91 9.17 5.50 -4.65
N ARG A 92 8.24 4.78 -5.29
CA ARG A 92 8.36 3.33 -5.52
C ARG A 92 9.05 3.09 -6.85
N ASN A 93 10.38 3.05 -6.81
CA ASN A 93 11.16 2.62 -7.97
C ASN A 93 11.05 1.09 -8.06
N LEU A 94 10.05 0.57 -8.76
CA LEU A 94 9.79 -0.86 -8.89
C LEU A 94 11.05 -1.63 -9.33
N ILE A 95 11.82 -1.05 -10.25
CA ILE A 95 13.10 -1.60 -10.71
C ILE A 95 14.10 -1.74 -9.56
N PHE A 96 14.15 -0.78 -8.64
CA PHE A 96 15.02 -0.83 -7.47
C PHE A 96 14.61 -1.93 -6.50
N GLU A 97 13.31 -2.08 -6.23
CA GLU A 97 12.80 -3.12 -5.33
C GLU A 97 13.02 -4.52 -5.92
N CYS A 98 12.73 -4.71 -7.22
CA CYS A 98 13.06 -5.93 -7.95
C CYS A 98 14.57 -6.21 -7.93
N ALA A 99 15.40 -5.20 -8.17
CA ALA A 99 16.86 -5.37 -8.13
C ALA A 99 17.36 -5.71 -6.71
N ARG A 100 16.74 -5.14 -5.66
CA ARG A 100 17.06 -5.43 -4.27
C ARG A 100 16.74 -6.88 -3.91
N PHE A 101 15.58 -7.38 -4.34
CA PHE A 101 15.22 -8.79 -4.19
C PHE A 101 16.19 -9.71 -4.94
N HIS A 102 16.51 -9.41 -6.21
CA HIS A 102 17.46 -10.21 -7.01
C HIS A 102 18.89 -10.22 -6.47
N LYS A 103 19.30 -9.18 -5.75
CA LYS A 103 20.62 -9.11 -5.13
C LYS A 103 20.69 -9.88 -3.81
N ARG A 104 19.56 -10.33 -3.26
CA ARG A 104 19.53 -11.10 -2.01
C ARG A 104 20.06 -12.51 -2.28
N VAL A 105 20.95 -12.96 -1.42
CA VAL A 105 21.49 -14.33 -1.42
C VAL A 105 21.14 -14.95 -0.07
N GLN A 106 20.62 -16.18 -0.08
CA GLN A 106 20.24 -16.88 1.14
C GLN A 106 21.46 -17.07 2.02
N GLU A 107 21.37 -16.65 3.28
CA GLU A 107 22.46 -16.82 4.24
C GLU A 107 22.52 -18.25 4.79
N ARG A 108 23.70 -18.68 5.24
CA ARG A 108 23.84 -20.02 5.83
C ARG A 108 23.01 -20.10 7.12
N GLY A 109 22.00 -20.98 7.10
CA GLY A 109 21.10 -21.20 8.23
C GLY A 109 19.81 -20.39 8.19
N GLU A 110 19.61 -19.53 7.18
CA GLU A 110 18.33 -18.88 6.91
C GLU A 110 17.35 -19.93 6.37
N SER A 111 16.15 -20.01 6.93
CA SER A 111 15.11 -20.89 6.38
C SER A 111 14.59 -20.35 5.05
N ILE A 112 14.08 -21.23 4.19
CA ILE A 112 13.51 -20.86 2.90
C ILE A 112 12.39 -19.83 3.08
N ASP A 113 11.52 -20.02 4.08
CA ASP A 113 10.42 -19.09 4.39
C ASP A 113 10.90 -17.70 4.82
N SER A 114 12.08 -17.61 5.45
CA SER A 114 12.69 -16.32 5.83
C SER A 114 13.42 -15.65 4.68
N PHE A 115 13.98 -16.45 3.77
CA PHE A 115 14.61 -15.96 2.54
C PHE A 115 13.56 -15.42 1.55
N ILE A 116 12.44 -16.14 1.40
CA ILE A 116 11.29 -15.74 0.59
C ILE A 116 10.41 -14.80 1.42
N ILE A 117 10.85 -13.55 1.57
CA ILE A 117 10.02 -12.53 2.20
C ILE A 117 8.94 -12.10 1.19
N TYR A 118 7.72 -12.60 1.37
CA TYR A 118 6.56 -12.28 0.52
C TYR A 118 6.31 -10.76 0.39
N GLU A 119 6.66 -9.97 1.40
CA GLU A 119 6.59 -8.50 1.36
C GLU A 119 7.50 -7.90 0.27
N LEU A 120 8.70 -8.45 0.06
CA LEU A 120 9.60 -8.04 -1.04
C LEU A 120 9.02 -8.41 -2.41
N ILE A 121 8.30 -9.54 -2.51
CA ILE A 121 7.66 -10.00 -3.75
C ILE A 121 6.45 -9.12 -4.08
N GLU A 122 5.64 -8.72 -3.09
CA GLU A 122 4.54 -7.77 -3.24
C GLU A 122 5.03 -6.40 -3.73
N HIS A 123 6.19 -5.94 -3.25
CA HIS A 123 6.82 -4.70 -3.71
C HIS A 123 7.33 -4.74 -5.15
N CYS A 124 7.48 -5.93 -5.72
CA CYS A 124 7.89 -6.13 -7.11
C CYS A 124 6.71 -6.21 -8.10
N GLU A 125 5.46 -6.11 -7.61
CA GLU A 125 4.21 -6.24 -8.40
C GLU A 125 4.17 -7.49 -9.31
N TYR A 126 4.75 -8.61 -8.87
CA TYR A 126 4.61 -9.87 -9.62
C TYR A 126 3.13 -10.25 -9.75
N GLY A 127 2.64 -10.34 -11.00
CA GLY A 127 1.27 -10.76 -11.33
C GLY A 127 0.21 -9.66 -11.36
N ALA A 128 0.49 -8.42 -10.94
CA ALA A 128 -0.53 -7.35 -10.93
C ALA A 128 -0.74 -6.68 -12.30
N ASN A 129 0.27 -6.74 -13.19
CA ASN A 129 0.29 -5.93 -14.41
C ASN A 129 0.10 -6.75 -15.69
N GLY A 130 -0.24 -8.05 -15.58
CA GLY A 130 -0.48 -8.89 -16.75
C GLY A 130 0.70 -8.87 -17.74
N TRP A 131 1.93 -8.94 -17.24
CA TRP A 131 3.11 -9.04 -18.08
C TRP A 131 2.97 -10.28 -18.98
N ASP A 132 2.79 -10.07 -20.28
CA ASP A 132 2.91 -11.14 -21.26
C ASP A 132 4.36 -11.62 -21.24
N GLU A 133 4.57 -12.93 -21.40
CA GLU A 133 5.90 -13.57 -21.31
C GLU A 133 6.91 -12.99 -22.32
N SER A 134 6.38 -12.34 -23.36
CA SER A 134 7.08 -11.63 -24.42
C SER A 134 7.64 -10.26 -24.02
N GLU A 135 7.10 -9.63 -22.98
CA GLU A 135 7.49 -8.29 -22.49
C GLU A 135 8.48 -8.35 -21.31
N ILE A 136 8.86 -9.57 -20.92
CA ILE A 136 9.78 -9.83 -19.81
C ILE A 136 11.22 -9.42 -20.23
N PRO A 137 11.86 -8.41 -19.60
CA PRO A 137 13.05 -7.77 -20.15
C PRO A 137 14.32 -8.63 -20.24
N ASN A 138 14.38 -9.76 -19.54
CA ASN A 138 15.48 -10.73 -19.67
C ASN A 138 15.12 -12.12 -19.11
N SER A 139 16.01 -13.08 -19.38
CA SER A 139 15.89 -14.49 -18.96
C SER A 139 15.74 -14.71 -17.45
N ASN A 140 16.28 -13.83 -16.61
CA ASN A 140 16.19 -13.95 -15.15
C ASN A 140 14.77 -13.66 -14.66
N PHE A 141 14.06 -12.72 -15.30
CA PHE A 141 12.65 -12.46 -15.00
C PHE A 141 11.73 -13.58 -15.49
N LYS A 142 12.13 -14.34 -16.52
CA LYS A 142 11.39 -15.49 -17.04
C LYS A 142 11.42 -16.68 -16.08
N ALA A 143 12.60 -17.01 -15.54
CA ALA A 143 12.76 -18.06 -14.53
C ALA A 143 11.91 -17.79 -13.27
N MET A 144 11.74 -16.51 -12.92
CA MET A 144 10.97 -16.10 -11.76
C MET A 144 9.45 -16.13 -11.97
N TRP A 145 8.95 -15.88 -13.18
CA TRP A 145 7.53 -16.07 -13.50
C TRP A 145 7.13 -17.55 -13.37
N VAL A 146 8.02 -18.46 -13.81
CA VAL A 146 7.85 -19.91 -13.63
C VAL A 146 7.83 -20.29 -12.14
N VAL A 147 8.78 -19.80 -11.34
CA VAL A 147 8.80 -20.05 -9.88
C VAL A 147 7.56 -19.47 -9.18
N TRP A 148 7.08 -18.30 -9.61
CA TRP A 148 5.86 -17.69 -9.06
C TRP A 148 4.59 -18.47 -9.43
N GLN A 149 4.50 -19.03 -10.64
CA GLN A 149 3.40 -19.93 -11.03
C GLN A 149 3.40 -21.24 -10.24
N GLU A 150 4.58 -21.82 -9.99
CA GLU A 150 4.71 -23.07 -9.21
C GLU A 150 4.36 -22.88 -7.74
N LEU A 151 4.58 -21.68 -7.17
CA LEU A 151 4.27 -21.36 -5.78
C LEU A 151 2.80 -20.92 -5.55
N THR A 152 2.04 -20.66 -6.61
CA THR A 152 0.64 -20.20 -6.54
C THR A 152 -0.39 -21.25 -6.99
N GLN A 153 0.07 -22.48 -7.28
CA GLN A 153 -0.75 -23.70 -7.43
C GLN A 153 -0.78 -24.52 -6.14
#